data_AF-A0A661QG13-F1
#
_entry.id   AF-A0A661QG13-F1
#
_cell.length_a   1.000
_cell.length_b   1.000
_cell.length_c   1.000
_cell.angle_alpha   90.00
_cell.angle_beta   90.00
_cell.angle_gamma   90.00
#
_symmetry.space_group_name_H-M   'P 1'
#
loop_
_entity.id
_entity.type
_entity.pdbx_description
1 polymer ?
#
loop_
_entity_poly.entity_id
_entity_poly.type
_entity_poly.pdbx_seq_one_letter_code
_entity_poly.pdbx_strand_id
1 'polypeptide(L)' 'LMMPAFLADQSRQLSCKLFQAVWIKSGSKRALWERMRSLFKEFAFESMQMLYHAILCGVKFKPLIILYDTS' A
#
# COMPACT_ATOMS: atom_id res chain seq x y z
N LEU A 1 26.03 4.46 10.83
CA LEU A 1 24.61 4.80 10.54
C LEU A 1 24.50 5.10 9.05
N MET A 2 24.02 4.17 8.22
CA MET A 2 23.79 4.50 6.81
C MET A 2 22.80 3.50 6.20
N MET A 3 21.80 4.04 5.50
CA MET A 3 20.78 3.35 4.70
C MET A 3 19.51 2.79 5.37
N PRO A 4 19.10 3.25 6.57
CA PRO A 4 17.67 3.30 6.91
C PRO A 4 17.12 4.73 6.91
N ALA A 5 17.89 5.70 7.44
CA ALA A 5 17.46 7.09 7.50
C ALA A 5 17.27 7.68 6.10
N PHE A 6 18.16 7.38 5.14
CA PHE A 6 18.05 7.83 3.76
C PHE A 6 16.88 7.16 3.00
N LEU A 7 16.58 5.90 3.32
CA LEU A 7 15.44 5.17 2.74
C LEU A 7 14.12 5.63 3.34
N ALA A 8 14.07 5.85 4.64
CA ALA A 8 12.94 6.48 5.32
C ALA A 8 12.72 7.90 4.79
N ASP A 9 13.79 8.67 4.55
CA ASP A 9 13.71 10.03 4.03
C ASP A 9 13.24 10.05 2.57
N GLN A 10 13.77 9.18 1.70
CA GLN A 10 13.24 8.97 0.35
C GLN A 10 11.79 8.50 0.35
N SER A 11 11.44 7.59 1.27
CA SER A 11 10.06 7.13 1.43
C SER A 11 9.17 8.28 1.86
N ARG A 12 9.62 9.19 2.73
CA ARG A 12 8.87 10.39 3.11
C ARG A 12 8.74 11.35 1.93
N GLN A 13 9.80 11.57 1.15
CA GLN A 13 9.76 12.49 0.01
C GLN A 13 8.82 12.00 -1.11
N LEU A 14 8.89 10.71 -1.45
CA LEU A 14 7.96 10.05 -2.37
C LEU A 14 6.55 10.01 -1.77
N SER A 15 6.43 9.70 -0.48
CA SER A 15 5.15 9.73 0.23
C SER A 15 4.56 11.13 0.22
N CYS A 16 5.28 12.24 0.33
CA CYS A 16 4.65 13.56 0.32
C CYS A 16 3.77 13.80 -0.92
N LYS A 17 4.22 13.40 -2.11
CA LYS A 17 3.44 13.51 -3.35
C LYS A 17 2.44 12.37 -3.54
N LEU A 18 2.86 11.12 -3.30
CA LEU A 18 2.00 9.94 -3.43
C LEU A 18 0.87 9.95 -2.39
N PHE A 19 1.17 10.26 -1.13
CA PHE A 19 0.21 10.40 -0.04
C PHE A 19 -0.80 11.50 -0.34
N GLN A 20 -0.39 12.67 -0.86
CA GLN A 20 -1.33 13.71 -1.27
C GLN A 20 -2.27 13.23 -2.39
N ALA A 21 -1.75 12.52 -3.40
CA ALA A 21 -2.58 11.99 -4.48
C ALA A 21 -3.56 10.91 -3.98
N VAL A 22 -3.09 10.02 -3.10
CA VAL A 22 -3.89 8.97 -2.45
C VAL A 22 -4.95 9.58 -1.50
N TRP A 23 -4.59 10.66 -0.82
CA TRP A 23 -5.47 11.45 0.05
C TRP A 23 -6.62 12.08 -0.73
N ILE A 24 -6.30 12.77 -1.83
CA ILE A 24 -7.29 13.36 -2.74
C ILE A 24 -8.22 12.28 -3.28
N LYS A 25 -7.68 11.13 -3.68
CA LYS A 25 -8.48 9.99 -4.17
C LYS A 25 -9.40 9.39 -3.10
N SER A 26 -8.96 9.35 -1.84
CA SER A 26 -9.71 8.72 -0.75
C SER A 26 -10.73 9.65 -0.10
N GLY A 27 -10.61 10.97 -0.31
CA GLY A 27 -11.53 12.00 0.18
C GLY A 27 -11.51 12.24 1.70
N SER A 28 -11.12 11.25 2.51
CA SER A 28 -11.02 11.38 3.96
C SER A 28 -9.86 10.57 4.57
N LYS A 29 -9.35 11.08 5.71
CA LYS A 29 -8.35 10.43 6.58
C LYS A 29 -8.76 9.01 6.94
N ARG A 30 -10.03 8.84 7.30
CA ARG A 30 -10.60 7.59 7.79
C ARG A 30 -10.70 6.56 6.66
N ALA A 31 -11.22 6.95 5.50
CA ALA A 31 -11.31 6.05 4.34
C ALA A 31 -9.93 5.59 3.86
N LEU A 32 -8.95 6.49 3.84
CA LEU A 32 -7.57 6.11 3.54
C LEU A 32 -7.05 5.06 4.54
N TRP A 33 -7.30 5.27 5.83
CA TRP A 33 -6.76 4.39 6.85
C TRP A 33 -7.42 3.02 6.91
N GLU A 34 -8.74 2.96 6.71
CA GLU A 34 -9.48 1.69 6.54
C GLU A 34 -8.98 0.90 5.33
N ARG A 35 -8.70 1.59 4.20
CA ARG A 35 -8.20 0.94 2.98
C ARG A 35 -6.78 0.42 3.13
N MET A 36 -5.89 1.18 3.77
CA MET A 36 -4.56 0.66 4.13
C MET A 36 -4.65 -0.56 5.04
N ARG A 37 -5.54 -0.53 6.05
CA ARG A 37 -5.71 -1.65 6.98
C ARG A 37 -6.25 -2.91 6.31
N SER A 38 -7.20 -2.80 5.38
CA SER A 38 -7.68 -3.95 4.58
C SER A 38 -6.56 -4.52 3.72
N LEU A 39 -5.80 -3.67 3.02
CA LEU A 39 -4.67 -4.11 2.21
C LEU A 39 -3.60 -4.83 3.04
N PHE A 40 -3.27 -4.35 4.24
CA PHE A 40 -2.32 -5.04 5.13
C PHE A 40 -2.80 -6.40 5.62
N LYS A 41 -4.11 -6.65 5.66
CA LYS A 41 -4.65 -7.97 6.02
C LYS A 41 -4.59 -8.94 4.84
N GLU A 42 -4.76 -8.42 3.64
CA GLU A 42 -4.88 -9.21 2.41
C GLU A 42 -3.54 -9.44 1.71
N PHE A 43 -2.55 -8.56 1.94
CA PHE A 43 -1.27 -8.56 1.22
C PHE A 43 -0.09 -8.26 2.14
N ALA A 44 1.01 -8.96 1.89
CA ALA A 44 2.33 -8.58 2.39
C ALA A 44 2.93 -7.54 1.44
N PHE A 45 3.21 -6.34 1.95
CA PHE A 45 3.91 -5.29 1.19
C PHE A 45 5.36 -5.19 1.65
N GLU A 46 6.27 -5.14 0.68
CA GLU A 46 7.70 -4.92 0.94
C GLU A 46 8.02 -3.44 1.22
N SER A 47 7.11 -2.52 0.86
CA SER A 47 7.29 -1.09 1.04
C SER A 47 5.97 -0.34 1.15
N MET A 48 5.99 0.76 1.93
CA MET A 48 4.89 1.72 2.02
C MET A 48 4.54 2.34 0.66
N GLN A 49 5.52 2.50 -0.22
CA GLN A 49 5.30 3.02 -1.57
C GLN A 49 4.42 2.08 -2.39
N MET A 50 4.61 0.76 -2.23
CA MET A 50 3.83 -0.26 -2.92
C MET A 50 2.37 -0.24 -2.46
N LEU A 51 2.14 -0.05 -1.15
CA LEU A 51 0.81 0.15 -0.58
C LEU A 51 0.12 1.40 -1.15
N TYR A 52 0.82 2.53 -1.23
CA TYR A 52 0.24 3.76 -1.80
C TYR A 52 -0.04 3.64 -3.29
N HIS A 53 0.84 2.99 -4.06
CA HIS A 53 0.57 2.67 -5.47
C HIS A 53 -0.63 1.74 -5.63
N ALA A 54 -0.78 0.73 -4.76
CA ALA A 54 -1.95 -0.14 -4.72
C ALA A 54 -3.25 0.66 -4.52
N ILE A 55 -3.26 1.67 -3.65
CA ILE A 55 -4.42 2.53 -3.43
C ILE A 55 -4.63 3.49 -4.63
N LEU A 56 -3.57 4.06 -5.17
CA LEU A 56 -3.62 5.04 -6.25
C LEU A 56 -3.97 4.44 -7.62
N CYS A 57 -3.29 3.36 -8.03
CA CYS A 57 -3.50 2.68 -9.31
C CYS A 57 -4.65 1.67 -9.25
N GLY A 58 -5.04 1.22 -8.05
CA GLY A 58 -5.97 0.13 -7.86
C GLY A 58 -5.26 -1.22 -7.84
N VAL A 59 -5.69 -2.11 -6.94
CA VAL A 59 -5.16 -3.47 -6.85
C VAL A 59 -5.95 -4.35 -7.79
N LYS A 60 -5.26 -4.98 -8.75
CA LYS A 60 -5.84 -6.06 -9.52
C LYS A 60 -5.65 -7.35 -8.72
N PHE A 61 -6.73 -7.85 -8.12
CA PHE A 61 -6.74 -9.18 -7.55
C PHE A 61 -6.50 -10.18 -8.68
N LYS A 62 -5.42 -10.96 -8.58
CA LYS A 62 -5.35 -12.20 -9.34
C LYS A 62 -6.34 -13.16 -8.65
N PRO A 63 -7.25 -13.84 -9.37
CA PRO A 63 -8.20 -14.73 -8.74
C PRO A 63 -7.46 -15.76 -7.89
N LEU A 64 -7.89 -15.90 -6.64
CA LEU A 64 -7.39 -16.89 -5.68
C LEU A 64 -7.43 -18.26 -6.36
N ILE A 65 -6.26 -18.86 -6.57
CA ILE A 65 -6.17 -20.26 -6.95
C ILE A 65 -6.48 -21.03 -5.66
N ILE A 66 -7.73 -21.45 -5.52
CA ILE A 66 -8.15 -22.33 -4.43
C ILE A 66 -7.48 -23.68 -4.70
N LEU A 67 -6.41 -23.96 -3.97
CA LEU A 67 -5.82 -25.30 -3.93
C LEU A 67 -6.81 -26.17 -3.15
N TYR A 68 -7.63 -26.93 -3.86
CA TYR A 68 -8.33 -28.05 -3.26
C TYR A 68 -7.28 -29.11 -2.95
N ASP A 69 -7.16 -29.46 -1.67
CA ASP A 69 -6.45 -30.67 -1.27
C ASP A 69 -7.29 -31.86 -1.77
N THR A 70 -7.00 -32.34 -2.97
CA THR A 70 -7.51 -33.62 -3.45
C THR A 70 -6.68 -34.71 -2.78
N SER A 71 -7.05 -35.03 -1.54
CA SER A 71 -6.77 -36.32 -0.91
C SER A 71 -7.47 -37.46 -1.67
#